data_AF-A0A845SIS4-F1
#
_entry.id   AF-A0A845SIS4-F1
#
_cell.length_a   1.000
_cell.length_b   1.000
_cell.length_c   1.000
_cell.angle_alpha   90.00
_cell.angle_beta   90.00
_cell.angle_gamma   90.00
#
_symmetry.space_group_name_H-M   'P 1'
#
loop_
_entity.id
_entity.type
_entity.pdbx_description
1 polymer ?
#
loop_
_entity_poly.entity_id
_entity_poly.type
_entity_poly.pdbx_seq_one_letter_code
_entity_poly.pdbx_strand_id
1 'polypeptide(L)'
;MSNTISNMLNVCKPEEAKSLLITDAFLLECMIKDNDPYLISSFIAKSIFEKDKKISAVSYPSVRQYGAINFAIRTENFWKSWSVIAARRKQVNHLACGYYESSRTEHVTGVTRFGKLVWEKGAIDNNSSRPLEQPWHPQ
;
A
#
# COMPACT_ATOMS: atom_id res chain seq x y z
N MET A 1 3.04 2.80 -17.85
CA MET A 1 2.51 3.84 -16.94
C MET A 1 3.17 5.20 -17.11
N SER A 2 4.50 5.30 -17.29
CA SER A 2 5.21 6.60 -17.42
C SER A 2 4.71 7.47 -18.59
N ASN A 3 4.52 6.92 -19.79
CA ASN A 3 4.10 7.72 -20.97
C ASN A 3 2.71 8.36 -20.83
N THR A 4 1.77 7.74 -20.12
CA THR A 4 0.40 8.26 -20.00
C THR A 4 0.36 9.50 -19.10
N ILE A 5 1.08 9.47 -17.98
CA ILE A 5 1.17 10.61 -17.05
C ILE A 5 1.99 11.73 -17.69
N SER A 6 3.13 11.41 -18.30
CA SER A 6 3.94 12.40 -19.02
C SER A 6 3.17 13.06 -20.16
N ASN A 7 2.41 12.30 -20.94
CA ASN A 7 1.58 12.87 -22.01
C ASN A 7 0.44 13.71 -21.44
N MET A 8 -0.22 13.28 -20.35
CA MET A 8 -1.25 14.08 -19.69
C MET A 8 -0.69 15.43 -19.23
N LEU A 9 0.46 15.42 -18.55
CA LEU A 9 1.10 16.65 -18.05
C LEU A 9 1.58 17.56 -19.20
N ASN A 10 2.08 16.98 -20.30
CA ASN A 10 2.54 17.74 -21.46
C ASN A 10 1.40 18.34 -22.31
N VAL A 11 0.20 17.75 -22.26
CA VAL A 11 -0.99 18.25 -22.98
C VAL A 11 -1.79 19.25 -22.14
N CYS A 12 -1.62 19.23 -20.82
CA CYS A 12 -2.33 20.11 -19.89
C CYS A 12 -1.79 21.55 -19.98
N LYS A 13 -2.66 22.55 -19.83
CA LYS A 13 -2.17 23.93 -19.71
C LYS A 13 -1.34 24.07 -18.43
N PRO A 14 -0.31 24.94 -18.41
CA PRO A 14 0.56 25.08 -17.24
C PRO A 14 -0.20 25.34 -15.93
N GLU A 15 -1.27 26.13 -15.96
CA GLU A 15 -2.07 26.43 -14.76
C GLU A 15 -2.90 25.23 -14.29
N GLU A 16 -3.47 24.46 -15.21
CA GLU A 16 -4.20 23.22 -14.89
C GLU A 16 -3.25 22.17 -14.30
N ALA A 17 -2.04 22.04 -14.87
CA ALA A 17 -1.01 21.15 -14.34
C ALA A 17 -0.59 21.55 -12.92
N LYS A 18 -0.40 22.85 -12.65
CA LYS A 18 -0.12 23.35 -11.28
C LYS A 18 -1.26 23.03 -10.31
N SER A 19 -2.51 23.27 -10.69
CA SER A 19 -3.66 22.96 -9.84
C SER A 19 -3.75 21.46 -9.52
N LEU A 20 -3.46 20.59 -10.49
CA LEU A 20 -3.41 19.15 -10.29
C LEU A 20 -2.31 18.76 -9.31
N LEU A 21 -1.09 19.31 -9.48
CA LEU A 21 0.03 19.05 -8.57
C LEU A 21 -0.24 19.52 -7.13
N ILE A 22 -0.83 20.71 -6.97
CA ILE A 22 -1.21 21.24 -5.65
C ILE A 22 -2.27 20.36 -5.00
N THR A 23 -3.27 19.93 -5.78
CA THR A 23 -4.34 19.06 -5.27
C THR A 23 -3.78 17.71 -4.85
N ASP A 24 -2.90 17.11 -5.65
CA ASP A 24 -2.24 15.84 -5.32
C ASP A 24 -1.40 15.96 -4.04
N ALA A 25 -0.58 17.00 -3.94
CA ALA A 25 0.23 17.26 -2.75
C ALA A 25 -0.62 17.48 -1.49
N PHE A 26 -1.72 18.22 -1.61
CA PHE A 26 -2.65 18.45 -0.50
C PHE A 26 -3.34 17.15 -0.05
N LEU A 27 -3.86 16.36 -0.99
CA LEU A 27 -4.50 15.07 -0.67
C LEU A 27 -3.51 14.10 -0.02
N LEU A 28 -2.27 14.06 -0.53
CA LEU A 28 -1.17 13.30 0.06
C LEU A 28 -0.92 13.71 1.51
N GLU A 29 -0.82 15.02 1.77
CA GLU A 29 -0.63 15.56 3.11
C GLU A 29 -1.77 15.18 4.07
N CYS A 30 -3.02 15.29 3.61
CA CYS A 30 -4.20 14.87 4.38
C CYS A 30 -4.17 13.37 4.71
N MET A 31 -3.75 12.52 3.76
CA MET A 31 -3.64 11.08 4.00
C MET A 31 -2.49 10.73 4.96
N ILE A 32 -1.42 11.52 4.98
CA ILE A 32 -0.26 11.27 5.85
C ILE A 32 -0.51 11.74 7.29
N LYS A 33 -1.26 12.83 7.47
CA LYS A 33 -1.53 13.44 8.79
C LYS A 33 -2.77 12.89 9.49
N ASP A 34 -3.32 11.77 9.00
CA ASP A 34 -4.52 11.18 9.58
C ASP A 34 -4.23 10.59 10.97
N ASN A 35 -4.63 11.31 12.02
CA ASN A 35 -4.44 10.91 13.41
C ASN A 35 -5.34 9.72 13.80
N ASP A 36 -6.43 9.49 13.05
CA ASP A 36 -7.30 8.34 13.22
C ASP A 36 -7.01 7.34 12.09
N PRO A 37 -6.65 6.08 12.37
CA PRO A 37 -6.17 5.18 11.34
C PRO A 37 -7.23 4.95 10.26
N TYR A 38 -6.95 5.49 9.07
CA TYR A 38 -7.66 5.28 7.81
C TYR A 38 -8.99 6.02 7.61
N LEU A 39 -9.38 6.96 8.46
CA LEU A 39 -10.67 7.67 8.30
C LEU A 39 -10.65 8.55 7.04
N ILE A 40 -9.62 9.38 6.88
CA ILE A 40 -9.47 10.30 5.76
C ILE A 40 -9.19 9.54 4.47
N SER A 41 -8.26 8.58 4.51
CA SER A 41 -7.94 7.76 3.33
C SER A 41 -9.14 6.93 2.85
N SER A 42 -9.96 6.38 3.76
CA SER A 42 -11.20 5.68 3.40
C SER A 42 -12.24 6.62 2.80
N PHE A 43 -12.40 7.82 3.37
CA PHE A 43 -13.33 8.82 2.84
C PHE A 43 -12.95 9.24 1.42
N ILE A 44 -11.68 9.60 1.20
CA ILE A 44 -11.17 10.00 -0.12
C ILE A 44 -11.33 8.86 -1.13
N ALA A 45 -10.92 7.63 -0.77
CA ALA A 45 -11.04 6.47 -1.66
C ALA A 45 -12.51 6.22 -2.04
N LYS A 46 -13.43 6.31 -1.07
CA LYS A 46 -14.87 6.18 -1.32
C LYS A 46 -15.38 7.26 -2.27
N SER A 47 -15.04 8.53 -2.04
CA SER A 47 -15.42 9.63 -2.92
C SER A 47 -14.90 9.46 -4.35
N ILE A 48 -13.68 8.94 -4.52
CA ILE A 48 -13.12 8.62 -5.84
C ILE A 48 -13.94 7.52 -6.52
N PHE A 49 -14.27 6.44 -5.81
CA PHE A 49 -15.09 5.35 -6.36
C PHE A 49 -16.51 5.77 -6.73
N GLU A 50 -17.11 6.68 -5.96
CA GLU A 50 -18.43 7.25 -6.24
C GLU A 50 -18.40 8.16 -7.48
N LYS A 51 -17.32 8.92 -7.65
CA LYS A 51 -17.14 9.85 -8.77
C LYS A 51 -16.84 9.14 -10.09
N ASP A 52 -16.01 8.11 -10.09
CA ASP A 52 -15.71 7.31 -11.28
C ASP A 52 -15.77 5.81 -10.99
N LYS A 53 -16.87 5.20 -11.45
CA LYS A 53 -17.14 3.75 -11.30
C LYS A 53 -16.16 2.86 -12.08
N LYS A 54 -15.35 3.41 -13.00
CA LYS A 54 -14.33 2.65 -13.73
C LYS A 54 -13.09 2.40 -12.88
N ILE A 55 -12.85 3.20 -11.84
CA ILE A 55 -11.71 3.02 -10.94
C ILE A 55 -11.98 1.81 -10.04
N SER A 56 -11.12 0.79 -10.13
CA SER A 56 -11.21 -0.44 -9.34
C SER A 56 -10.35 -0.43 -8.09
N ALA A 57 -9.29 0.39 -8.05
CA ALA A 57 -8.38 0.49 -6.93
C ALA A 57 -7.76 1.89 -6.85
N VAL A 58 -7.47 2.34 -5.63
CA VAL A 58 -6.73 3.55 -5.32
C VAL A 58 -5.52 3.17 -4.47
N SER A 59 -4.33 3.50 -4.94
CA SER A 59 -3.09 3.33 -4.18
C SER A 59 -2.73 4.63 -3.46
N TYR A 60 -2.32 4.53 -2.21
CA TYR A 60 -1.84 5.68 -1.41
C TYR A 60 -0.70 5.22 -0.49
N PRO A 61 0.21 6.12 -0.08
CA PRO A 61 1.35 5.73 0.74
C PRO A 61 0.92 5.30 2.15
N SER A 62 1.71 4.42 2.75
CA SER A 62 1.56 4.04 4.15
C SER A 62 2.19 5.07 5.08
N VAL A 63 1.44 5.49 6.10
CA VAL A 63 1.95 6.33 7.20
C VAL A 63 2.79 5.54 8.21
N ARG A 64 2.68 4.21 8.20
CA ARG A 64 3.37 3.32 9.14
C ARG A 64 4.70 2.77 8.60
N GLN A 65 4.89 2.84 7.29
CA GLN A 65 6.06 2.25 6.65
C GLN A 65 6.43 3.02 5.38
N TYR A 66 7.59 3.69 5.41
CA TYR A 66 8.12 4.40 4.25
C TYR A 66 8.30 3.47 3.05
N GLY A 67 7.86 3.94 1.88
CA GLY A 67 7.87 3.17 0.63
C GLY A 67 6.85 2.03 0.56
N ALA A 68 6.11 1.74 1.63
CA ALA A 68 4.96 0.86 1.55
C ALA A 68 3.74 1.60 0.98
N ILE A 69 2.93 0.85 0.25
CA ILE A 69 1.75 1.35 -0.45
C ILE A 69 0.54 0.61 0.11
N ASN A 70 -0.46 1.37 0.52
CA ASN A 70 -1.79 0.88 0.85
C ASN A 70 -2.67 0.89 -0.41
N PHE A 71 -3.63 -0.03 -0.46
CA PHE A 71 -4.59 -0.12 -1.55
C PHE A 71 -6.01 -0.13 -0.97
N ALA A 72 -6.84 0.81 -1.41
CA ALA A 72 -8.28 0.70 -1.31
C ALA A 72 -8.80 0.05 -2.60
N ILE A 73 -9.61 -1.00 -2.49
CA ILE A 73 -10.04 -1.79 -3.65
C ILE A 73 -11.55 -1.99 -3.60
N ARG A 74 -12.20 -1.84 -4.76
CA ARG A 74 -13.61 -2.17 -4.94
C ARG A 74 -13.81 -3.68 -4.99
N THR A 75 -14.73 -4.18 -4.18
CA THR A 75 -14.90 -5.63 -3.99
C THR A 75 -15.83 -6.27 -5.01
N GLU A 76 -16.69 -5.51 -5.71
CA GLU A 76 -17.78 -6.09 -6.52
C GLU A 76 -17.28 -6.97 -7.68
N ASN A 77 -16.11 -6.66 -8.22
CA ASN A 77 -15.46 -7.44 -9.29
C ASN A 77 -14.05 -7.90 -8.92
N PHE A 78 -13.66 -7.82 -7.64
CA PHE A 78 -12.29 -8.07 -7.21
C PHE A 78 -11.76 -9.42 -7.68
N TRP A 79 -12.46 -10.52 -7.37
CA TRP A 79 -12.04 -11.87 -7.73
C TRP A 79 -12.15 -12.21 -9.23
N LYS A 80 -12.74 -11.32 -10.04
CA LYS A 80 -12.76 -11.49 -11.51
C LYS A 80 -11.48 -10.96 -12.16
N SER A 81 -10.80 -10.01 -11.52
CA SER A 81 -9.60 -9.35 -12.07
C SER A 81 -8.35 -9.55 -11.21
N TRP A 82 -8.51 -9.95 -9.95
CA TRP A 82 -7.43 -10.22 -9.01
C TRP A 82 -7.42 -11.68 -8.60
N SER A 83 -6.22 -12.24 -8.45
CA SER A 83 -6.00 -13.55 -7.87
C SER A 83 -4.84 -13.47 -6.88
N VAL A 84 -4.90 -14.27 -5.83
CA VAL A 84 -3.77 -14.46 -4.92
C VAL A 84 -2.93 -15.59 -5.46
N ILE A 85 -1.74 -15.26 -5.99
CA ILE A 85 -0.81 -16.24 -6.56
C ILE A 85 0.13 -16.86 -5.52
N ALA A 86 0.36 -16.14 -4.41
CA ALA A 86 1.22 -16.58 -3.32
C ALA A 86 0.92 -15.74 -2.06
N ALA A 87 1.14 -16.34 -0.90
CA ALA A 87 1.16 -15.64 0.37
C ALA A 87 2.46 -15.97 1.10
N ARG A 88 3.09 -14.93 1.66
CA ARG A 88 4.30 -15.03 2.48
C ARG A 88 4.11 -14.25 3.76
N ARG A 89 4.67 -14.73 4.85
CA ARG A 89 4.73 -14.01 6.12
C ARG A 89 6.14 -14.02 6.65
N LYS A 90 6.49 -13.00 7.42
CA LYS A 90 7.81 -12.82 7.99
C LYS A 90 7.68 -12.20 9.37
N GLN A 91 8.51 -12.64 10.31
CA GLN A 91 8.64 -11.95 11.58
C GLN A 91 9.57 -10.74 11.42
N VAL A 92 9.13 -9.60 11.92
CA VAL A 92 9.91 -8.36 11.89
C VAL A 92 9.98 -7.81 13.32
N ASN A 93 11.20 -7.71 13.85
CA ASN A 93 11.47 -7.16 15.17
C ASN A 93 12.00 -5.73 14.98
N HIS A 94 11.36 -4.76 15.63
CA HIS A 94 11.86 -3.40 15.70
C HIS A 94 13.13 -3.35 16.56
N LEU A 95 14.20 -2.75 16.05
CA LEU A 95 15.45 -2.48 16.77
C LEU A 95 15.44 -1.04 17.30
N ALA A 96 16.56 -0.31 17.25
CA ALA A 96 16.61 1.11 17.57
C ALA A 96 16.62 1.96 16.29
N CYS A 97 16.25 3.24 16.38
CA CYS A 97 16.37 4.21 15.30
C CYS A 97 15.73 3.81 13.96
N GLY A 98 14.57 3.13 14.01
CA GLY A 98 13.87 2.68 12.81
C GLY A 98 14.55 1.51 12.09
N TYR A 99 15.55 0.87 12.68
CA TYR A 99 16.09 -0.39 12.15
C TYR A 99 15.17 -1.54 12.52
N TYR A 100 15.08 -2.54 11.64
CA TYR A 100 14.32 -3.76 11.89
C TYR A 100 15.16 -4.97 11.56
N GLU A 101 15.18 -5.94 12.45
CA GLU A 101 15.64 -7.28 12.14
C GLU A 101 14.45 -8.07 11.60
N SER A 102 14.69 -8.88 10.57
CA SER A 102 13.61 -9.63 9.95
C SER A 102 14.03 -11.08 9.79
N SER A 103 13.24 -12.00 10.33
CA SER A 103 13.54 -13.42 10.45
C SER A 103 12.32 -14.29 10.19
N ARG A 104 12.49 -15.62 10.12
CA ARG A 104 11.39 -16.60 10.01
C ARG A 104 10.46 -16.29 8.84
N THR A 105 11.01 -16.30 7.64
CA THR A 105 10.20 -16.17 6.43
C THR A 105 9.49 -17.48 6.15
N GLU A 106 8.18 -17.43 5.95
CA GLU A 106 7.35 -18.58 5.59
C GLU A 106 6.52 -18.26 4.36
N HIS A 107 6.21 -19.28 3.57
CA HIS A 107 5.39 -19.17 2.37
C HIS A 107 4.32 -20.25 2.35
N VAL A 108 3.18 -19.94 1.74
CA VAL A 108 2.12 -20.92 1.53
C VAL A 108 2.55 -21.85 0.39
N THR A 109 2.61 -23.15 0.67
CA THR A 109 2.92 -24.21 -0.32
C THR A 109 1.69 -24.99 -0.75
N GLY A 110 0.60 -24.90 0.01
CA GLY A 110 -0.64 -25.56 -0.34
C GLY A 110 -1.82 -25.15 0.53
N VAL A 111 -2.97 -25.71 0.18
CA VAL A 111 -4.21 -25.58 0.94
C VAL A 111 -4.68 -26.99 1.29
N THR A 112 -4.93 -27.23 2.58
CA THR A 112 -5.44 -28.53 3.06
C THR A 112 -6.87 -28.79 2.57
N ARG A 113 -7.33 -30.04 2.69
CA ARG A 113 -8.72 -30.42 2.37
C ARG A 113 -9.79 -29.65 3.16
N PHE A 114 -9.41 -29.02 4.28
CA PHE A 114 -10.29 -28.20 5.11
C PHE A 114 -10.11 -26.69 4.87
N GLY A 115 -9.42 -26.28 3.80
CA GLY A 115 -9.22 -24.88 3.46
C GLY A 115 -8.14 -24.15 4.29
N LYS A 116 -7.42 -24.84 5.18
CA LYS A 116 -6.30 -24.23 5.92
C LYS A 116 -5.06 -24.11 5.04
N LEU A 117 -4.36 -22.97 5.12
CA LEU A 117 -3.09 -22.74 4.43
C LEU A 117 -1.97 -23.55 5.10
N VAL A 118 -1.17 -24.25 4.30
CA VAL A 118 0.05 -24.93 4.73
C VAL A 118 1.22 -23.97 4.55
N TRP A 119 1.87 -23.61 5.67
CA TRP A 119 3.01 -22.71 5.69
C TRP A 119 4.30 -23.50 5.84
N GLU A 120 5.25 -23.25 4.96
CA GLU A 120 6.60 -23.84 5.04
C GLU A 120 7.65 -22.75 5.18
N LYS A 121 8.71 -23.06 5.92
CA LYS A 121 9.86 -22.18 6.07
C LYS A 121 10.47 -21.91 4.69
N GLY A 122 10.62 -20.64 4.34
CA GLY A 122 11.26 -20.22 3.11
C GLY A 122 12.72 -20.66 3.07
N ALA A 123 13.18 -21.07 1.89
CA ALA A 123 14.59 -21.45 1.65
C ALA A 123 15.59 -20.28 1.86
N ILE A 124 15.11 -19.04 1.90
CA ILE A 124 15.94 -17.84 2.05
C ILE A 124 15.41 -17.04 3.23
N ASP A 125 16.16 -17.04 4.33
CA ASP A 125 16.04 -15.99 5.35
C ASP A 125 16.69 -14.73 4.76
N ASN A 126 15.88 -13.87 4.14
CA ASN A 126 16.31 -12.55 3.67
C ASN A 126 16.56 -11.65 4.88
N ASN A 127 17.56 -11.95 5.71
CA ASN A 127 17.97 -11.08 6.81
C ASN A 127 18.43 -9.76 6.20
N SER A 128 17.59 -8.74 6.30
CA SER A 128 17.91 -7.40 5.84
C SER A 128 17.53 -6.41 6.93
N SER A 129 18.49 -5.59 7.35
CA SER A 129 18.24 -4.41 8.17
C SER A 129 17.94 -3.26 7.23
N ARG A 130 16.73 -2.71 7.29
CA ARG A 130 16.36 -1.50 6.55
C ARG A 130 15.81 -0.45 7.52
N PRO A 131 16.12 0.83 7.31
CA PRO A 131 15.47 1.90 8.05
C PRO A 131 13.99 1.99 7.62
N LEU A 132 13.06 1.94 8.58
CA LEU A 132 11.69 2.45 8.42
C LEU A 132 11.55 3.65 9.37
N GLU A 133 11.28 4.83 8.81
CA GLU A 133 11.01 6.02 9.61
C GLU A 133 9.55 6.04 10.07
N GLN A 134 9.33 5.76 11.34
CA GLN A 134 9.01 6.70 12.43
C GLN A 134 9.22 5.92 13.74
N PRO A 135 9.65 6.54 14.85
CA PRO A 135 9.80 5.82 16.10
C PRO A 135 8.45 5.27 16.54
N TRP A 136 8.33 3.95 16.67
CA TRP A 136 7.19 3.38 17.38
C TRP A 136 7.22 3.90 18.83
N HIS A 137 6.14 4.56 19.24
CA HIS A 137 5.93 4.94 20.63
C HIS A 137 4.95 3.92 21.27
N PRO A 138 5.30 3.28 22.40
CA PRO A 138 4.31 2.57 23.19
C PRO A 138 3.24 3.56 23.67
N GLN A 139 1.97 3.17 23.57
CA GLN A 139 0.90 3.78 24.37
C GLN A 139 0.96 3.21 25.79
#